data_AF-A0A2M7M7J6-F1
#
_entry.id   AF-A0A2M7M7J6-F1
#
_cell.length_a   1.000
_cell.length_b   1.000
_cell.length_c   1.000
_cell.angle_alpha   90.00
_cell.angle_beta   90.00
_cell.angle_gamma   90.00
#
_symmetry.space_group_name_H-M   'P 1'
#
loop_
_entity.id
_entity.type
_entity.pdbx_description
1 polymer ?
#
loop_
_entity_poly.entity_id
_entity_poly.type
_entity_poly.pdbx_seq_one_letter_code
_entity_poly.pdbx_strand_id
1 'polypeptide(L)'
;MKICVIPARGGSKRIPRKNIRSFLGKPVIAYPIEAAIASGLFDAVIVSTNDLEIAEVAQQYGAEVPFMRPESLSDDHTATAPVLIHAIEWYEAQGHAVEEMTNIYPSTPFITADLLQDGYQVWKAAQSPYCFAVSEFHSAPQRALKLSQQGRAVSLYPEFQQTRTQDLPTTFFD
;
A
#
# COMPACT_ATOMS: atom_id res chain seq x y z
N MET A 1 6.22 -20.11 0.03
CA MET A 1 6.39 -19.07 -1.02
C MET A 1 6.22 -17.67 -0.45
N LYS A 2 6.99 -16.70 -0.97
CA LYS A 2 6.91 -15.27 -0.67
C LYS A 2 6.25 -14.55 -1.84
N ILE A 3 5.10 -13.92 -1.60
CA ILE A 3 4.36 -13.23 -2.66
C ILE A 3 4.24 -11.74 -2.38
N CYS A 4 4.21 -10.94 -3.44
CA CYS A 4 3.83 -9.54 -3.41
C CYS A 4 2.48 -9.37 -4.10
N VAL A 5 1.52 -8.71 -3.46
CA VAL A 5 0.18 -8.45 -4.02
C VAL A 5 0.00 -6.94 -4.19
N ILE A 6 -0.38 -6.54 -5.40
CA ILE A 6 -0.65 -5.16 -5.80
C ILE A 6 -2.14 -5.05 -6.16
N PRO A 7 -3.01 -4.56 -5.24
CA PRO A 7 -4.44 -4.46 -5.49
C PRO A 7 -4.78 -3.24 -6.36
N ALA A 8 -5.19 -3.47 -7.61
CA ALA A 8 -5.41 -2.42 -8.60
C ALA A 8 -6.80 -2.51 -9.26
N ARG A 9 -7.83 -1.95 -8.62
CA ARG A 9 -9.19 -1.91 -9.19
C ARG A 9 -9.34 -0.91 -10.35
N GLY A 10 -10.22 -1.22 -11.31
CA GLY A 10 -10.52 -0.32 -12.44
C GLY A 10 -11.29 0.94 -12.02
N GLY A 11 -12.23 0.80 -11.08
CA GLY A 11 -13.19 1.84 -10.67
C GLY A 11 -12.64 2.97 -9.78
N SER A 12 -11.65 3.73 -10.24
CA SER A 12 -11.14 4.89 -9.49
C SER A 12 -12.04 6.12 -9.62
N LYS A 13 -12.74 6.51 -8.54
CA LYS A 13 -13.71 7.64 -8.53
C LYS A 13 -13.09 9.04 -8.68
N ARG A 14 -11.99 9.32 -7.97
CA ARG A 14 -11.36 10.67 -7.95
C ARG A 14 -10.52 10.94 -9.20
N ILE A 15 -9.79 9.94 -9.66
CA ILE A 15 -8.93 10.01 -10.84
C ILE A 15 -9.28 8.81 -11.71
N PRO A 16 -9.98 8.99 -12.84
CA PRO A 16 -10.27 7.89 -13.76
C PRO A 16 -9.00 7.16 -14.19
N ARG A 17 -9.06 5.83 -14.26
CA ARG A 17 -7.94 4.95 -14.63
C ARG A 17 -6.65 5.22 -13.84
N LYS A 18 -6.75 5.67 -12.58
CA LYS A 18 -5.61 6.12 -11.75
C LYS A 18 -4.41 5.18 -11.83
N ASN A 19 -4.62 3.86 -11.70
CA ASN A 19 -3.56 2.86 -11.60
C ASN A 19 -2.75 2.68 -12.90
N ILE A 20 -3.32 2.99 -14.07
CA ILE A 20 -2.59 2.89 -15.35
C ILE A 20 -2.36 4.25 -16.01
N ARG A 21 -2.71 5.34 -15.31
CA ARG A 21 -2.48 6.68 -15.80
C ARG A 21 -0.97 6.92 -15.96
N SER A 22 -0.58 7.51 -17.08
CA SER A 22 0.81 7.90 -17.33
C SER A 22 1.30 8.86 -16.24
N PHE A 23 2.45 8.52 -15.65
CA PHE A 23 3.14 9.30 -14.64
C PHE A 23 4.65 9.18 -14.90
N LEU A 24 5.33 10.30 -15.12
CA LEU A 24 6.77 10.36 -15.42
C LEU A 24 7.23 9.36 -16.52
N GLY A 25 6.40 9.17 -17.55
CA GLY A 25 6.76 8.37 -18.75
C GLY A 25 6.27 6.92 -18.77
N LYS A 26 5.64 6.41 -17.70
CA LYS A 26 5.06 5.05 -17.64
C LYS A 26 3.78 5.00 -16.82
N PRO A 27 2.92 3.98 -16.96
CA PRO A 27 1.73 3.81 -16.11
C PRO A 27 2.12 3.78 -14.62
N VAL A 28 1.35 4.41 -13.73
CA VAL A 28 1.76 4.52 -12.31
C VAL A 28 1.95 3.16 -11.62
N ILE A 29 1.20 2.12 -12.02
CA ILE A 29 1.34 0.75 -11.48
C ILE A 29 2.66 0.09 -11.90
N ALA A 30 3.32 0.55 -12.97
CA ALA A 30 4.59 0.00 -13.42
C ALA A 30 5.68 0.15 -12.35
N TYR A 31 5.71 1.28 -11.64
CA TYR A 31 6.72 1.57 -10.62
C TYR A 31 6.76 0.54 -9.48
N PRO A 32 5.65 0.26 -8.76
CA PRO A 32 5.66 -0.75 -7.72
C PRO A 32 5.91 -2.17 -8.26
N ILE A 33 5.48 -2.49 -9.49
CA ILE A 33 5.78 -3.78 -10.12
C ILE A 33 7.29 -3.95 -10.31
N GLU A 34 7.92 -3.00 -11.00
CA GLU A 34 9.36 -3.03 -11.28
C GLU A 34 10.18 -3.02 -9.98
N ALA A 35 9.79 -2.22 -8.98
CA ALA A 35 10.46 -2.19 -7.69
C ALA A 35 10.37 -3.55 -6.97
N ALA A 36 9.19 -4.19 -6.98
CA ALA A 36 9.01 -5.51 -6.38
C ALA A 36 9.86 -6.56 -7.09
N ILE A 37 9.89 -6.56 -8.43
CA ILE A 37 10.71 -7.50 -9.22
C ILE A 37 12.20 -7.25 -8.98
N ALA A 38 12.65 -6.00 -9.07
CA ALA A 38 14.05 -5.61 -8.90
C ALA A 38 14.56 -5.88 -7.46
N SER A 39 13.67 -5.93 -6.47
CA SER A 39 14.05 -6.28 -5.09
C SER A 39 14.57 -7.71 -4.94
N GLY A 40 14.17 -8.63 -5.83
CA GLY A 40 14.50 -10.06 -5.71
C GLY A 40 13.92 -10.75 -4.47
N LEU A 41 12.97 -10.11 -3.76
CA LEU A 41 12.41 -10.64 -2.51
C LEU A 41 11.32 -11.69 -2.73
N PHE A 42 10.59 -11.60 -3.85
CA PHE A 42 9.34 -12.32 -4.05
C PHE A 42 9.49 -13.45 -5.08
N ASP A 43 8.86 -14.59 -4.80
CA ASP A 43 8.72 -15.68 -5.76
C ASP A 43 7.69 -15.33 -6.84
N ALA A 44 6.68 -14.51 -6.49
CA ALA A 44 5.66 -13.99 -7.41
C ALA A 44 5.27 -12.56 -7.07
N VAL A 45 5.14 -11.71 -8.09
CA VAL A 45 4.59 -10.34 -8.00
C VAL A 45 3.25 -10.33 -8.72
N ILE A 46 2.16 -10.15 -7.98
CA ILE A 46 0.79 -10.36 -8.44
C ILE A 46 0.06 -9.03 -8.48
N VAL A 47 -0.62 -8.75 -9.59
CA VAL A 47 -1.62 -7.67 -9.64
C VAL A 47 -3.02 -8.26 -9.51
N SER A 48 -3.73 -7.89 -8.45
CA SER A 48 -5.12 -8.28 -8.22
C SER A 48 -6.06 -7.21 -8.76
N THR A 49 -6.74 -7.52 -9.87
CA THR A 49 -7.61 -6.56 -10.58
C THR A 49 -8.87 -7.21 -11.13
N ASN A 50 -9.94 -6.43 -11.27
CA ASN A 50 -11.17 -6.79 -11.98
C ASN A 50 -11.24 -6.16 -13.39
N ASP A 51 -10.16 -5.55 -13.86
CA ASP A 51 -10.12 -4.76 -15.08
C ASP A 51 -9.08 -5.33 -16.06
N LEU A 52 -9.51 -5.66 -17.28
CA LEU A 52 -8.68 -6.33 -18.27
C LEU A 52 -7.52 -5.45 -18.74
N GLU A 53 -7.72 -4.14 -18.93
CA GLU A 53 -6.66 -3.24 -19.36
C GLU A 53 -5.61 -3.05 -18.25
N ILE A 54 -6.01 -3.05 -16.97
CA ILE A 54 -5.05 -3.09 -15.85
C ILE A 54 -4.26 -4.40 -15.87
N ALA A 55 -4.91 -5.54 -16.14
CA ALA A 55 -4.25 -6.84 -16.20
C ALA A 55 -3.20 -6.90 -17.33
N GLU A 56 -3.56 -6.44 -18.52
CA GLU A 56 -2.66 -6.37 -19.68
C GLU A 56 -1.45 -5.48 -19.40
N VAL A 57 -1.67 -4.29 -18.83
CA VAL A 57 -0.57 -3.40 -18.43
C VAL A 57 0.31 -4.05 -17.37
N ALA A 58 -0.27 -4.68 -16.35
CA ALA A 58 0.51 -5.37 -15.30
C ALA A 58 1.45 -6.44 -15.87
N GLN A 59 0.94 -7.27 -16.79
CA GLN A 59 1.70 -8.32 -17.46
C GLN A 59 2.83 -7.76 -18.33
N GLN A 60 2.62 -6.63 -19.02
CA GLN A 60 3.67 -5.96 -19.80
C GLN A 60 4.87 -5.53 -18.95
N TYR A 61 4.65 -5.24 -17.66
CA TYR A 61 5.71 -4.87 -16.71
C TYR A 61 6.22 -6.06 -15.89
N GLY A 62 5.80 -7.29 -16.21
CA GLY A 62 6.34 -8.51 -15.62
C GLY A 62 5.62 -9.02 -14.37
N ALA A 63 4.50 -8.42 -13.98
CA ALA A 63 3.65 -8.98 -12.91
C ALA A 63 2.74 -10.09 -13.43
N GLU A 64 2.40 -11.03 -12.54
CA GLU A 64 1.40 -12.05 -12.78
C GLU A 64 -0.01 -11.52 -12.52
N VAL A 65 -0.98 -12.01 -13.29
CA VAL A 65 -2.41 -11.82 -13.04
C VAL A 65 -3.08 -13.20 -13.11
N PRO A 66 -2.86 -14.05 -12.09
CA PRO A 66 -3.27 -15.46 -12.12
C PRO A 66 -4.79 -15.65 -12.10
N PHE A 67 -5.51 -14.62 -11.69
CA PHE A 67 -6.97 -14.59 -11.62
C PHE A 67 -7.49 -13.20 -11.93
N MET A 68 -8.74 -13.14 -12.38
CA MET A 68 -9.53 -11.90 -12.35
C MET A 68 -10.23 -11.80 -11.00
N ARG A 69 -10.05 -10.68 -10.31
CA ARG A 69 -10.63 -10.47 -8.97
C ARG A 69 -12.16 -10.43 -9.07
N PRO A 70 -12.88 -11.18 -8.23
CA PRO A 70 -14.34 -11.11 -8.15
C PRO A 70 -14.86 -9.69 -7.89
N GLU A 71 -16.02 -9.37 -8.44
CA GLU A 71 -16.63 -8.04 -8.29
C GLU A 71 -17.00 -7.75 -6.81
N SER A 72 -17.34 -8.77 -6.03
CA SER A 72 -17.59 -8.67 -4.58
C SER A 72 -16.38 -8.13 -3.78
N LEU A 73 -15.18 -8.21 -4.34
CA LEU A 73 -13.93 -7.72 -3.74
C LEU A 73 -13.41 -6.44 -4.42
N SER A 74 -14.23 -5.79 -5.26
CA SER A 74 -13.83 -4.64 -6.09
C SER A 74 -14.60 -3.35 -5.76
N ASP A 75 -15.48 -3.39 -4.76
CA ASP A 75 -16.26 -2.25 -4.30
C ASP A 75 -15.40 -1.21 -3.56
N ASP A 76 -15.86 0.05 -3.50
CA ASP A 76 -15.22 1.15 -2.78
C ASP A 76 -15.08 0.89 -1.28
N HIS A 77 -15.94 0.03 -0.73
CA HIS A 77 -15.96 -0.33 0.69
C HIS A 77 -15.14 -1.59 1.00
N THR A 78 -14.61 -2.27 -0.01
CA THR A 78 -13.78 -3.46 0.20
C THR A 78 -12.45 -3.05 0.84
N ALA A 79 -12.20 -3.53 2.05
CA ALA A 79 -10.92 -3.39 2.72
C ALA A 79 -9.79 -4.11 1.95
N THR A 80 -8.55 -3.71 2.15
CA THR A 80 -7.39 -4.37 1.51
C THR A 80 -7.29 -5.85 1.92
N ALA A 81 -7.57 -6.19 3.19
CA ALA A 81 -7.38 -7.54 3.72
C ALA A 81 -8.12 -8.65 2.94
N PRO A 82 -9.44 -8.56 2.64
CA PRO A 82 -10.13 -9.52 1.77
C PRO A 82 -9.47 -9.75 0.41
N VAL A 83 -8.89 -8.71 -0.20
CA VAL A 83 -8.22 -8.82 -1.50
C VAL A 83 -6.92 -9.62 -1.38
N LEU A 84 -6.18 -9.44 -0.28
CA LEU A 84 -4.96 -10.18 0.01
C LEU A 84 -5.27 -11.64 0.35
N ILE A 85 -6.31 -11.88 1.14
CA ILE A 85 -6.79 -13.24 1.47
C ILE A 85 -7.17 -14.00 0.19
N HIS A 86 -7.91 -13.38 -0.72
CA HIS A 86 -8.25 -13.99 -2.01
C HIS A 86 -7.02 -14.41 -2.82
N ALA A 87 -5.95 -13.61 -2.81
CA ALA A 87 -4.70 -13.96 -3.48
C ALA A 87 -4.02 -15.16 -2.81
N ILE A 88 -3.97 -15.19 -1.47
CA ILE A 88 -3.42 -16.31 -0.70
C ILE A 88 -4.20 -17.60 -0.98
N GLU A 89 -5.53 -17.57 -0.83
CA GLU A 89 -6.41 -18.71 -1.05
C GLU A 89 -6.29 -19.27 -2.48
N TRP A 90 -6.11 -18.40 -3.48
CA TRP A 90 -5.91 -18.85 -4.85
C TRP A 90 -4.64 -19.68 -5.01
N TYR A 91 -3.50 -19.23 -4.46
CA TYR A 91 -2.24 -19.99 -4.52
C TYR A 91 -2.32 -21.28 -3.71
N GLU A 92 -2.90 -21.24 -2.51
CA GLU A 92 -3.08 -22.45 -1.69
C GLU A 92 -3.94 -23.49 -2.41
N ALA A 93 -4.99 -23.08 -3.11
CA ALA A 93 -5.82 -23.96 -3.94
C ALA A 93 -5.05 -24.57 -5.14
N GLN A 94 -4.00 -23.90 -5.62
CA GLN A 94 -3.10 -24.44 -6.64
C GLN A 94 -1.98 -25.34 -6.05
N GLY A 95 -1.98 -25.59 -4.74
CA GLY A 95 -0.95 -26.39 -4.06
C GLY A 95 0.31 -25.62 -3.70
N HIS A 96 0.27 -24.28 -3.76
CA HIS A 96 1.37 -23.39 -3.41
C HIS A 96 1.15 -22.80 -2.01
N ALA A 97 1.91 -23.26 -1.02
CA ALA A 97 1.85 -22.71 0.33
C ALA A 97 2.45 -21.30 0.39
N VAL A 98 1.68 -20.33 0.87
CA VAL A 98 2.14 -18.94 1.08
C VAL A 98 2.66 -18.79 2.51
N GLU A 99 3.92 -18.41 2.64
CA GLU A 99 4.61 -18.24 3.93
C GLU A 99 4.71 -16.77 4.31
N GLU A 100 4.94 -15.90 3.33
CA GLU A 100 5.09 -14.46 3.52
C GLU A 100 4.32 -13.73 2.42
N MET A 101 3.62 -12.66 2.78
CA MET A 101 2.87 -11.84 1.85
C MET A 101 3.16 -10.36 2.11
N THR A 102 3.49 -9.64 1.05
CA THR A 102 3.68 -8.18 1.07
C THR A 102 2.61 -7.51 0.23
N ASN A 103 2.00 -6.45 0.76
CA ASN A 103 1.08 -5.59 0.00
C ASN A 103 1.80 -4.32 -0.43
N ILE A 104 1.73 -3.99 -1.73
CA ILE A 104 2.19 -2.70 -2.27
C ILE A 104 1.03 -2.03 -3.00
N TYR A 105 0.70 -0.80 -2.60
CA TYR A 105 -0.37 -0.07 -3.29
C TYR A 105 0.04 0.33 -4.72
N PRO A 106 -0.87 0.29 -5.71
CA PRO A 106 -0.54 0.53 -7.12
C PRO A 106 -0.17 1.99 -7.44
N SER A 107 -0.34 2.92 -6.50
CA SER A 107 -0.09 4.35 -6.69
C SER A 107 1.06 4.86 -5.81
N THR A 108 2.07 4.03 -5.56
CA THR A 108 3.30 4.38 -4.83
C THR A 108 4.50 4.49 -5.78
N PRO A 109 4.54 5.49 -6.69
CA PRO A 109 5.55 5.55 -7.75
C PRO A 109 7.00 5.74 -7.26
N PHE A 110 7.18 6.09 -5.99
CA PHE A 110 8.50 6.32 -5.39
C PHE A 110 9.01 5.14 -4.56
N ILE A 111 8.28 4.03 -4.52
CA ILE A 111 8.79 2.82 -3.89
C ILE A 111 9.96 2.28 -4.70
N THR A 112 11.04 1.88 -4.03
CA THR A 112 12.26 1.36 -4.65
C THR A 112 12.55 -0.05 -4.17
N ALA A 113 13.37 -0.78 -4.92
CA ALA A 113 13.87 -2.10 -4.51
C ALA A 113 14.59 -2.03 -3.15
N ASP A 114 15.44 -1.02 -2.95
CA ASP A 114 16.19 -0.81 -1.69
C ASP A 114 15.24 -0.61 -0.51
N LEU A 115 14.19 0.21 -0.66
CA LEU A 115 13.19 0.42 0.41
C LEU A 115 12.46 -0.87 0.78
N LEU A 116 12.16 -1.73 -0.21
CA LEU A 116 11.54 -3.03 0.04
C LEU A 116 12.50 -3.96 0.77
N GLN A 117 13.77 -4.00 0.37
CA GLN A 117 14.81 -4.79 1.02
C GLN A 117 15.04 -4.35 2.46
N ASP A 118 15.18 -3.04 2.70
CA ASP A 118 15.34 -2.47 4.04
C ASP A 118 14.15 -2.80 4.93
N GLY A 119 12.92 -2.58 4.45
CA GLY A 119 11.69 -2.92 5.17
C GLY A 119 11.61 -4.42 5.52
N TYR A 120 12.00 -5.29 4.58
CA TYR A 120 12.07 -6.73 4.80
C TYR A 120 13.09 -7.07 5.90
N GLN A 121 14.29 -6.51 5.87
CA GLN A 121 15.31 -6.77 6.91
C GLN A 121 14.86 -6.30 8.28
N VAL A 122 14.25 -5.10 8.38
CA VAL A 122 13.68 -4.58 9.63
C VAL A 122 12.62 -5.52 10.17
N TRP A 123 11.71 -6.00 9.32
CA TRP A 123 10.65 -6.93 9.71
C TRP A 123 11.22 -8.26 10.24
N LYS A 124 12.18 -8.87 9.52
CA LYS A 124 12.80 -10.14 9.93
C LYS A 124 13.58 -9.99 11.24
N ALA A 125 14.32 -8.89 11.41
CA ALA A 125 15.08 -8.63 12.63
C ALA A 125 14.18 -8.40 13.85
N ALA A 126 13.01 -7.77 13.66
CA ALA A 126 12.06 -7.51 14.74
C ALA A 126 11.31 -8.75 15.23
N GLN A 127 11.34 -9.86 14.48
CA GLN A 127 10.57 -11.09 14.77
C GLN A 127 9.08 -10.81 15.00
N SER A 128 8.54 -9.81 14.30
CA SER A 128 7.15 -9.36 14.41
C SER A 128 6.24 -10.16 13.46
N PRO A 129 4.96 -10.40 13.79
CA PRO A 129 4.00 -10.99 12.84
C PRO A 129 3.76 -10.14 11.58
N TYR A 130 3.95 -8.82 11.66
CA TYR A 130 3.81 -7.92 10.50
C TYR A 130 4.65 -6.64 10.66
N CYS A 131 4.86 -5.94 9.55
CA CYS A 131 5.50 -4.64 9.46
C CYS A 131 4.80 -3.81 8.37
N PHE A 132 4.82 -2.48 8.49
CA PHE A 132 4.29 -1.56 7.49
C PHE A 132 5.11 -0.27 7.46
N ALA A 133 5.17 0.37 6.29
CA ALA A 133 5.86 1.64 6.12
C ALA A 133 5.01 2.78 6.71
N VAL A 134 5.68 3.74 7.33
CA VAL A 134 5.08 4.96 7.87
C VAL A 134 5.94 6.17 7.55
N SER A 135 5.34 7.35 7.54
CA SER A 135 6.02 8.64 7.39
C SER A 135 5.89 9.45 8.67
N GLU A 136 6.95 10.18 9.03
CA GLU A 136 6.91 11.07 10.20
C GLU A 136 6.01 12.29 9.92
N PHE A 137 5.19 12.67 10.89
CA PHE A 137 4.47 13.94 10.82
C PHE A 137 5.46 15.12 10.85
N HIS A 138 5.42 15.99 9.83
CA HIS A 138 6.20 17.23 9.81
C HIS A 138 5.89 18.19 10.98
N SER A 139 4.72 18.03 11.61
CA SER A 139 4.29 18.85 12.74
C SER A 139 3.52 17.98 13.72
N ALA A 140 3.84 18.10 15.01
CA ALA A 140 3.25 17.28 16.05
C ALA A 140 1.71 17.35 16.05
N PRO A 141 0.99 16.26 15.71
CA PRO A 141 -0.47 16.25 15.64
C PRO A 141 -1.12 16.53 16.99
N GLN A 142 -0.40 16.32 18.10
CA GLN A 142 -0.82 16.70 19.45
C GLN A 142 -1.04 18.23 19.58
N ARG A 143 -0.44 19.05 18.72
CA ARG A 143 -0.62 20.50 18.65
C ARG A 143 -1.69 20.94 17.65
N ALA A 144 -2.43 19.99 17.05
CA ALA A 144 -3.47 20.30 16.07
C ALA A 144 -4.55 21.22 16.65
N LEU A 145 -5.10 22.07 15.78
CA LEU A 145 -6.18 23.00 16.11
C LEU A 145 -7.45 22.58 15.37
N LYS A 146 -8.61 22.83 15.98
CA LYS A 146 -9.92 22.75 15.34
C LYS A 146 -10.66 24.09 15.48
N LEU A 147 -11.68 24.29 14.66
CA LEU A 147 -12.58 25.43 14.82
C LEU A 147 -13.70 25.07 15.81
N SER A 148 -13.98 25.95 16.75
CA SER A 148 -15.17 25.86 17.59
C SER A 148 -16.43 26.20 16.79
N GLN A 149 -17.62 25.94 17.35
CA GLN A 149 -18.90 26.35 16.75
C GLN A 149 -18.99 27.87 16.50
N GLN A 150 -18.20 28.66 17.23
CA GLN A 150 -18.12 30.12 17.11
C GLN A 150 -17.00 30.57 16.15
N GLY A 151 -16.37 29.65 15.41
CA GLY A 151 -15.31 29.95 14.45
C GLY A 151 -13.95 30.31 15.08
N ARG A 152 -13.73 30.00 16.37
CA ARG A 152 -12.43 30.27 17.03
C ARG A 152 -11.52 29.04 16.95
N ALA A 153 -10.23 29.27 16.72
CA ALA A 153 -9.23 28.21 16.83
C ALA A 153 -9.10 27.75 18.28
N VAL A 154 -9.22 26.44 18.49
CA VAL A 154 -9.04 25.78 19.79
C VAL A 154 -8.18 24.54 19.61
N SER A 155 -7.38 24.19 20.61
CA SER A 155 -6.57 22.97 20.58
C SER A 155 -7.46 21.73 20.44
N LEU A 156 -7.06 20.80 19.57
CA LEU A 156 -7.69 19.49 19.46
C LEU A 156 -7.38 18.64 20.71
N TYR A 157 -6.15 18.75 21.23
CA TYR A 157 -5.66 18.12 22.46
C TYR A 157 -5.19 19.21 23.45
N PRO A 158 -6.09 19.74 24.29
CA PRO A 158 -5.78 20.84 25.22
C PRO A 158 -4.63 20.54 26.19
N GLU A 159 -4.43 19.28 26.58
CA GLU A 159 -3.38 18.82 27.49
C GLU A 159 -1.96 19.07 26.94
N PHE A 160 -1.79 19.18 25.62
CA PHE A 160 -0.50 19.45 24.98
C PHE A 160 -0.31 20.91 24.55
N GLN A 161 -1.26 21.79 24.87
CA GLN A 161 -1.27 23.18 24.39
C GLN A 161 -0.01 23.96 24.79
N GLN A 162 0.51 23.72 25.99
CA GLN A 162 1.70 24.39 26.53
C GLN A 162 2.97 23.56 26.35
N THR A 163 2.86 22.33 25.85
CA THR A 163 4.01 21.47 25.59
C THR A 163 4.77 22.00 24.38
N ARG A 164 6.09 22.09 24.50
CA ARG A 164 6.97 22.47 23.39
C ARG A 164 7.06 21.30 22.41
N THR A 165 7.08 21.58 21.12
CA THR A 165 7.04 20.54 20.08
C THR A 165 8.21 19.55 20.19
N GLN A 166 9.39 20.01 20.58
CA GLN A 166 10.56 19.16 20.79
C GLN A 166 10.48 18.24 22.02
N ASP A 167 9.54 18.49 22.94
CA ASP A 167 9.30 17.64 24.10
C ASP A 167 8.20 16.59 23.83
N LEU A 168 7.56 16.65 22.66
CA LEU A 168 6.53 15.69 22.27
C LEU A 168 7.18 14.47 21.62
N PRO A 169 6.61 13.27 21.81
CA PRO A 169 7.09 12.08 21.12
C PRO A 169 6.89 12.23 19.60
N THR A 170 7.87 11.74 18.84
CA THR A 170 7.76 11.62 17.38
C THR A 170 6.58 10.71 17.02
N THR A 171 5.80 11.12 16.05
CA THR A 171 4.59 10.41 15.61
C THR A 171 4.59 10.22 14.10
N PHE A 172 3.95 9.16 13.66
CA PHE A 172 3.94 8.74 12.26
C PHE A 172 2.52 8.57 11.73
N PHE A 173 2.36 8.65 10.41
CA PHE A 173 1.16 8.32 9.67
C PHE A 173 1.48 7.28 8.59
N ASP A 174 0.48 6.50 8.20
CA ASP A 174 0.55 5.52 7.12
C ASP A 174 0.25 6.12 5.73
#